data_AF-A0AAV5EHG5-F1
#
_entry.id   AF-A0AAV5EHG5-F1
#
_cell.length_a   1.000
_cell.length_b   1.000
_cell.length_c   1.000
_cell.angle_alpha   90.00
_cell.angle_beta   90.00
_cell.angle_gamma   90.00
#
_symmetry.space_group_name_H-M   'P 1'
#
loop_
_entity.id
_entity.type
_entity.pdbx_description
1 polymer ?
#
loop_
_entity_poly.entity_id
_entity_poly.type
_entity_poly.pdbx_seq_one_letter_code
_entity_poly.pdbx_strand_id
1 'polypeptide(L)'
;MVKSGCKVKILMADWFAQMNPQIGGNLNKVQNIGLYNIEMWKAAGMALDGVELVWLSDEISSHADEYWPLVMDIARKNTVTGLTRYILVCIIWVFNAYFSWQI
;
A
#
# COMPACT_ATOMS: atom_id res chain seq x y z
N MET A 1 13.49 -3.14 -13.09
CA MET A 1 12.07 -2.99 -13.48
C MET A 1 11.89 -1.84 -14.45
N VAL A 2 11.99 -0.57 -14.03
CA VAL A 2 11.84 0.57 -14.98
C VAL A 2 12.94 0.57 -16.05
N LYS A 3 14.22 0.45 -15.65
CA LYS A 3 15.37 0.35 -16.58
C LYS A 3 15.34 -0.89 -17.48
N SER A 4 14.58 -1.92 -17.12
CA SER A 4 14.43 -3.15 -17.88
C SER A 4 13.20 -3.12 -18.81
N GLY A 5 12.55 -1.96 -18.99
CA GLY A 5 11.39 -1.79 -19.87
C GLY A 5 10.05 -2.27 -19.29
N CYS A 6 9.99 -2.61 -17.99
CA CYS A 6 8.74 -3.00 -17.35
C CYS A 6 7.90 -1.76 -17.01
N LYS A 7 6.58 -1.84 -17.24
CA LYS A 7 5.62 -0.87 -16.70
C LYS A 7 5.46 -1.14 -15.21
N VAL A 8 5.70 -0.12 -14.39
CA VAL A 8 5.62 -0.23 -12.93
C VAL A 8 4.52 0.69 -12.42
N LYS A 9 3.60 0.14 -11.64
CA LYS A 9 2.63 0.91 -10.86
C LYS A 9 3.00 0.80 -9.39
N ILE A 10 3.07 1.92 -8.68
CA ILE A 10 3.18 1.94 -7.23
C ILE A 10 1.80 2.30 -6.68
N LEU A 11 1.23 1.37 -5.91
CA LEU A 11 -0.08 1.52 -5.28
C LEU A 11 0.08 2.12 -3.89
N MET A 12 -0.39 3.35 -3.72
CA MET A 12 -0.39 4.08 -2.46
C MET A 12 -1.55 3.60 -1.59
N ALA A 13 -1.25 2.82 -0.55
CA ALA A 13 -2.21 2.17 0.33
C ALA A 13 -2.83 3.12 1.38
N ASP A 14 -3.34 4.26 0.94
CA ASP A 14 -3.89 5.31 1.80
C ASP A 14 -5.11 4.85 2.62
N TRP A 15 -6.03 4.11 2.00
CA TRP A 15 -7.20 3.59 2.70
C TRP A 15 -6.83 2.55 3.78
N PHE A 16 -5.83 1.69 3.53
CA PHE A 16 -5.33 0.77 4.56
C PHE A 16 -4.57 1.51 5.67
N ALA A 17 -3.81 2.54 5.33
CA ALA A 17 -3.08 3.34 6.32
C ALA A 17 -4.03 4.08 7.28
N GLN A 18 -5.25 4.41 6.87
CA GLN A 18 -6.28 4.92 7.79
C GLN A 18 -6.69 3.92 8.88
N MET A 19 -6.58 2.61 8.62
CA MET A 19 -6.98 1.58 9.59
C MET A 19 -5.98 1.45 10.74
N ASN A 20 -4.75 1.98 10.60
CA ASN A 20 -3.77 1.99 11.67
C ASN A 20 -4.10 3.11 12.66
N PRO A 21 -4.34 2.84 13.96
CA PRO A 21 -4.70 3.87 14.93
C PRO A 21 -3.60 4.92 15.21
N GLN A 22 -2.33 4.65 14.89
CA GLN A 22 -1.22 5.59 15.11
C GLN A 22 -1.08 6.63 13.99
N ILE A 23 -1.47 6.26 12.76
CA ILE A 23 -1.36 7.09 11.56
C ILE A 23 -2.74 7.60 11.12
N GLY A 24 -3.75 6.77 11.34
CA GLY A 24 -5.15 6.91 10.94
C GLY A 24 -5.95 7.88 11.79
N GLY A 25 -7.09 8.29 11.22
CA GLY A 25 -8.00 9.29 11.78
C GLY A 25 -8.27 10.46 10.83
N ASN A 26 -7.35 10.79 9.92
CA ASN A 26 -7.56 11.81 8.89
C ASN A 26 -6.91 11.38 7.56
N LEU A 27 -7.73 11.17 6.52
CA LEU A 27 -7.28 10.78 5.18
C LEU A 27 -6.26 11.78 4.61
N ASN A 28 -6.49 13.08 4.80
CA ASN A 28 -5.61 14.12 4.28
C ASN A 28 -4.21 14.03 4.89
N LYS A 29 -4.12 13.64 6.16
CA LYS A 29 -2.82 13.42 6.82
C LYS A 29 -2.07 12.24 6.19
N VAL A 30 -2.78 11.14 5.93
CA VAL A 30 -2.22 9.94 5.28
C VAL A 30 -1.74 10.27 3.87
N GLN A 31 -2.55 10.98 3.09
CA GLN A 31 -2.17 11.41 1.74
C GLN A 31 -0.97 12.36 1.75
N ASN A 32 -0.92 13.31 2.68
CA ASN A 32 0.24 14.19 2.85
C ASN A 32 1.52 13.43 3.19
N ILE A 33 1.44 12.39 4.04
CA ILE A 33 2.58 11.50 4.31
C ILE A 33 2.98 10.74 3.04
N GLY A 34 2.01 10.27 2.24
CA GLY A 34 2.27 9.64 0.94
C GLY A 34 3.01 10.57 -0.03
N LEU A 35 2.57 11.83 -0.13
CA LEU A 35 3.24 12.85 -0.95
C LEU A 35 4.67 13.13 -0.45
N TYR A 36 4.87 13.22 0.87
CA TYR A 36 6.20 13.36 1.44
C TYR A 36 7.12 12.17 1.09
N ASN A 37 6.59 10.94 1.15
CA ASN A 37 7.35 9.74 0.76
C ASN A 37 7.73 9.76 -0.73
N ILE A 38 6.85 10.27 -1.59
CA ILE A 38 7.17 10.44 -3.02
C ILE A 38 8.34 11.41 -3.21
N GLU A 39 8.34 12.54 -2.51
CA GLU A 39 9.47 13.49 -2.56
C GLU A 39 10.76 12.88 -1.98
N MET A 40 10.68 12.11 -0.90
CA MET A 40 11.82 11.36 -0.37
C MET A 40 12.37 10.36 -1.39
N TRP A 41 11.52 9.65 -2.13
CA TRP A 41 11.95 8.70 -3.16
C TRP A 41 12.62 9.41 -4.34
N LYS A 42 12.15 10.59 -4.73
CA LYS A 42 12.84 11.44 -5.71
C LYS A 42 14.23 11.82 -5.21
N ALA A 43 14.34 12.29 -3.97
CA ALA A 43 15.61 12.67 -3.36
C ALA A 43 16.58 11.47 -3.24
N ALA A 44 16.06 10.26 -3.01
CA ALA A 44 16.83 9.02 -3.00
C ALA A 44 17.27 8.54 -4.39
N GLY A 45 16.93 9.26 -5.47
CA GLY A 45 17.32 8.93 -6.84
C GLY A 45 16.46 7.86 -7.51
N MET A 46 15.23 7.63 -7.03
CA MET A 46 14.30 6.72 -7.68
C MET A 46 13.78 7.30 -9.00
N ALA A 47 13.86 6.52 -10.08
CA ALA A 47 13.38 6.93 -11.41
C ALA A 47 11.85 6.87 -11.47
N LEU A 48 11.17 7.90 -10.94
CA LEU A 48 9.71 7.97 -10.91
C LEU A 48 9.08 8.34 -12.26
N ASP A 49 9.85 8.85 -13.22
CA ASP A 49 9.34 9.25 -14.54
C ASP A 49 8.73 8.09 -15.35
N GLY A 50 9.17 6.86 -15.07
CA GLY A 50 8.64 5.64 -15.69
C GLY A 50 7.67 4.86 -14.80
N VAL A 51 7.22 5.45 -13.70
CA VAL A 51 6.37 4.80 -12.69
C VAL A 51 5.04 5.53 -12.60
N GLU A 52 3.96 4.78 -12.63
CA GLU A 52 2.62 5.31 -12.40
C GLU A 52 2.27 5.19 -10.92
N LEU A 53 1.99 6.34 -10.28
CA LEU A 53 1.54 6.40 -8.90
C LEU A 53 0.02 6.34 -8.88
N VAL A 54 -0.53 5.33 -8.20
CA VAL A 54 -1.99 5.10 -8.12
C VAL A 54 -2.42 5.12 -6.66
N TRP A 55 -3.45 5.89 -6.32
CA TRP A 55 -4.04 5.88 -4.98
C TRP A 55 -5.03 4.72 -4.86
N LEU A 56 -4.92 3.95 -3.79
CA LEU A 56 -5.79 2.80 -3.56
C LEU A 56 -7.25 3.24 -3.37
N SER A 57 -7.49 4.32 -2.64
CA SER A 57 -8.83 4.88 -2.45
C SER A 57 -9.53 5.20 -3.78
N ASP A 58 -8.81 5.86 -4.69
CA ASP A 58 -9.31 6.20 -6.03
C ASP A 58 -9.56 4.94 -6.89
N GLU A 59 -8.65 3.97 -6.85
CA GLU A 59 -8.76 2.73 -7.62
C GLU A 59 -9.96 1.88 -7.16
N ILE A 60 -10.17 1.76 -5.85
CA ILE A 60 -11.32 1.02 -5.30
C ILE A 60 -12.62 1.78 -5.58
N SER A 61 -12.62 3.12 -5.49
CA SER A 61 -13.81 3.92 -5.77
C SER A 61 -14.25 3.81 -7.24
N SER A 62 -13.27 3.81 -8.16
CA SER A 62 -13.52 3.72 -9.60
C SER A 62 -13.98 2.33 -10.07
N HIS A 63 -13.56 1.26 -9.39
CA HIS A 63 -13.91 -0.13 -9.74
C HIS A 63 -14.59 -0.87 -8.58
N ALA A 64 -15.43 -0.16 -7.81
CA ALA A 64 -16.02 -0.68 -6.58
C ALA A 64 -16.89 -1.92 -6.83
N ASP A 65 -17.61 -1.93 -7.95
CA ASP A 65 -18.50 -3.00 -8.38
C ASP A 65 -17.76 -4.30 -8.73
N GLU A 66 -16.51 -4.23 -9.19
CA GLU A 66 -15.67 -5.40 -9.45
C GLU A 66 -14.83 -5.79 -8.22
N TYR A 67 -14.31 -4.79 -7.51
CA TYR A 67 -13.41 -4.99 -6.38
C TYR A 67 -14.09 -5.68 -5.19
N TRP A 68 -15.25 -5.21 -4.74
CA TRP A 68 -15.89 -5.73 -3.54
C TRP A 68 -16.39 -7.17 -3.67
N PRO A 69 -17.00 -7.61 -4.80
CA PRO A 69 -17.33 -9.02 -4.99
C PRO A 69 -16.10 -9.93 -4.96
N LEU A 70 -14.98 -9.48 -5.55
CA LEU A 70 -13.72 -10.22 -5.51
C LEU A 70 -13.20 -10.37 -4.07
N VAL A 71 -13.20 -9.27 -3.30
CA VAL A 71 -12.81 -9.29 -1.88
C VAL A 71 -13.69 -10.26 -1.09
N MET A 72 -15.00 -10.25 -1.31
CA MET A 72 -15.94 -11.13 -0.61
C MET A 72 -15.79 -12.60 -1.01
N ASP A 73 -15.47 -12.89 -2.27
CA ASP A 73 -15.18 -14.24 -2.74
C ASP A 73 -13.87 -14.79 -2.12
N ILE A 74 -12.82 -13.98 -2.10
CA ILE A 74 -11.55 -14.33 -1.43
C ILE A 74 -11.78 -14.54 0.07
N ALA A 75 -12.55 -13.67 0.73
CA ALA A 75 -12.85 -13.78 2.15
C ALA A 75 -13.58 -15.09 2.48
N ARG A 76 -14.54 -15.54 1.66
CA ARG A 76 -15.25 -16.81 1.85
C ARG A 76 -14.37 -18.05 1.66
N LYS A 77 -13.39 -17.98 0.77
CA LYS A 77 -12.49 -19.11 0.46
C LYS A 77 -11.38 -19.29 1.49
N ASN A 78 -11.14 -18.29 2.33
CA ASN A 78 -10.08 -18.31 3.33
C ASN A 78 -10.65 -18.51 4.73
N THR A 79 -9.90 -19.24 5.57
CA THR A 79 -10.22 -19.37 6.99
C THR A 79 -9.59 -18.23 7.78
N VAL A 80 -10.23 -17.83 8.88
CA VAL A 80 -9.72 -16.80 9.78
C VAL A 80 -8.32 -17.15 10.30
N THR A 81 -8.08 -18.43 10.65
CA THR A 81 -6.76 -18.90 11.09
C THR A 81 -5.68 -18.79 10.02
N GLY A 82 -6.04 -18.98 8.74
CA GLY A 82 -5.15 -18.75 7.60
C GLY A 82 -4.81 -17.28 7.43
N LEU A 83 -5.82 -16.40 7.41
CA LEU A 83 -5.65 -14.96 7.29
C LEU A 83 -4.81 -14.36 8.42
N THR A 84 -5.05 -14.77 9.66
CA THR A 84 -4.27 -14.32 10.82
C THR A 84 -2.79 -14.66 10.67
N ARG A 85 -2.45 -15.84 10.12
CA ARG A 85 -1.05 -16.20 9.85
C ARG A 85 -0.40 -15.28 8.83
N TYR A 86 -1.09 -14.95 7.74
CA TYR A 86 -0.57 -14.02 6.73
C TYR A 86 -0.35 -12.62 7.30
N ILE A 87 -1.29 -12.12 8.11
CA ILE A 87 -1.17 -10.82 8.77
C ILE A 87 0.02 -10.83 9.74
N LEU A 88 0.20 -11.87 10.55
CA LEU A 88 1.30 -11.95 11.50
C LEU A 88 2.66 -11.92 10.80
N VAL A 89 2.81 -12.66 9.69
CA VAL A 89 4.04 -12.65 8.89
C VAL A 89 4.28 -11.28 8.26
N CYS A 90 3.25 -10.65 7.70
CA CYS A 90 3.35 -9.29 7.14
C CYS A 90 3.73 -8.26 8.20
N ILE A 91 3.14 -8.30 9.40
CA ILE A 91 3.48 -7.37 10.49
C ILE A 91 4.94 -7.57 10.92
N ILE A 92 5.40 -8.82 11.08
CA ILE A 92 6.79 -9.11 11.42
C ILE A 92 7.75 -8.59 10.34
N TRP A 93 7.38 -8.74 9.06
CA TRP A 93 8.16 -8.20 7.94
C TRP A 93 8.17 -6.68 7.89
N VAL A 94 7.02 -6.03 8.07
CA VAL A 94 6.90 -4.56 8.07
C VAL A 94 7.66 -3.95 9.25
N PHE A 95 7.60 -4.56 10.44
CA PHE A 95 8.41 -4.12 11.59
C PHE A 95 9.91 -4.28 11.33
N ASN A 96 10.35 -5.41 10.76
CA ASN A 96 11.76 -5.59 10.42
C ASN A 96 12.23 -4.62 9.32
N ALA A 97 11.39 -4.36 8.32
CA ALA A 97 11.71 -3.42 7.27
C ALA A 97 11.76 -1.97 7.78
N TYR A 98 10.82 -1.55 8.65
CA TYR A 98 10.85 -0.23 9.27
C TYR A 98 12.07 -0.04 10.19
N PHE A 99 12.43 -1.06 10.97
CA PHE A 99 13.59 -0.99 11.87
C PHE A 99 14.92 -0.98 11.09
N SER A 100 15.00 -1.66 9.95
CA SER A 100 16.18 -1.67 9.08
C SER A 100 16.40 -0.35 8.32
N TRP A 101 15.42 0.55 8.27
CA TRP A 101 15.54 1.88 7.67
C TRP A 101 15.80 2.99 8.71
N GLN A 102 15.86 2.65 10.01
CA GLN A 102 16.22 3.58 11.10
C GLN A 102 17.62 3.31 11.70
N ILE A 103 18.43 2.43 11.11
CA ILE A 103 19.86 2.20 11.41
C ILE A 103 20.64 2.37 10.11
#